data_AF-A0A2P5Z5L9-F1
#
_entry.id   AF-A0A2P5Z5L9-F1
#
_cell.length_a   1.000
_cell.length_b   1.000
_cell.length_c   1.000
_cell.angle_alpha   90.00
_cell.angle_beta   90.00
_cell.angle_gamma   90.00
#
_symmetry.space_group_name_H-M   'P 1'
#
loop_
_entity.id
_entity.type
_entity.pdbx_description
1 polymer ?
#
loop_
_entity_poly.entity_id
_entity_poly.type
_entity_poly.pdbx_seq_one_letter_code
_entity_poly.pdbx_strand_id
1 'polypeptide(L)'
;MTQPAILVLEDGTVFEGESVGAAGLSVGEVVFNTAMTGYQEILTDPSYARQLVTLTYPHIGNTGCTDQDDEAAQVWSAGLIVRDVPRRPSNWRNQVALPDWLIQRGVVAIAGIDTRKLTRILREKGSQNGALMAGEVNVDTALEAARKFPGLKGMDLAKVVSTDTAYPWRDGQLDLDSNAFVTAEPRFKVVAYDYGVKLNILRMLAERGCEVTVVPAQTPVADVLAMNPHGVFLSNGPGDPAPCDYAIAAIKELLARKIPTFGICLGHQLLALAAGAQTLKMGHGHHGANHPVQDLDSGRVMITSQNHGFAVDEATLPANVRVTHRSLFDGSNQGIALTDAPAFSFQGHPEASPGPRDVAPLFDRFTALMAAAA
;
A
#
# COMPACT_ATOMS: atom_id res chain seq x y z
N MET A 1 19.37 -28.50 -3.28
CA MET A 1 18.69 -28.85 -4.56
C MET A 1 17.68 -27.75 -4.81
N THR A 2 17.61 -27.21 -6.03
CA THR A 2 16.57 -26.26 -6.42
C THR A 2 15.24 -27.00 -6.46
N GLN A 3 14.21 -26.47 -5.80
CA GLN A 3 12.85 -27.02 -5.85
C GLN A 3 12.09 -26.38 -7.02
N PRO A 4 11.27 -27.13 -7.78
CA PRO A 4 10.48 -26.55 -8.85
C PRO A 4 9.39 -25.62 -8.30
N ALA A 5 9.05 -24.59 -9.07
CA ALA A 5 7.91 -23.72 -8.81
C ALA A 5 7.18 -23.38 -10.12
N ILE A 6 5.87 -23.17 -10.03
CA ILE A 6 5.02 -22.74 -11.14
C ILE A 6 4.14 -21.57 -10.73
N LEU A 7 3.91 -20.64 -11.66
CA LEU A 7 2.84 -19.66 -11.61
C LEU A 7 1.86 -19.98 -12.74
N VAL A 8 0.58 -20.13 -12.39
CA VAL A 8 -0.51 -20.35 -13.34
C VAL A 8 -1.51 -19.21 -13.22
N LEU A 9 -1.79 -18.54 -14.33
CA LEU A 9 -2.82 -17.49 -14.41
C LEU A 9 -4.20 -18.11 -14.70
N GLU A 10 -5.28 -17.41 -14.35
CA GLU A 10 -6.65 -17.86 -14.59
C GLU A 10 -6.97 -18.13 -16.08
N ASP A 11 -6.26 -17.46 -17.00
CA ASP A 11 -6.34 -17.67 -18.44
C ASP A 11 -5.64 -18.94 -18.95
N GLY A 12 -4.95 -19.67 -18.05
CA GLY A 12 -4.22 -20.89 -18.36
C GLY A 12 -2.75 -20.67 -18.75
N THR A 13 -2.25 -19.44 -18.75
CA THR A 13 -0.82 -19.19 -18.96
C THR A 13 0.00 -19.78 -17.81
N VAL A 14 1.01 -20.57 -18.16
CA VAL A 14 1.93 -21.20 -17.20
C VAL A 14 3.33 -20.57 -17.31
N PHE A 15 3.93 -20.32 -16.16
CA PHE A 15 5.34 -19.97 -16.02
C PHE A 15 6.01 -20.99 -15.11
N GLU A 16 7.08 -21.61 -15.62
CA GLU A 16 7.87 -22.60 -14.88
C GLU A 16 9.19 -21.96 -14.44
N GLY A 17 9.55 -22.18 -13.19
CA GLY A 17 10.73 -21.60 -12.59
C GLY A 17 11.20 -22.39 -11.38
N GLU A 18 11.96 -21.72 -10.52
CA GLU A 18 12.58 -22.31 -9.34
C GLU A 18 12.03 -21.64 -8.09
N SER A 19 11.79 -22.42 -7.04
CA SER A 19 11.40 -21.90 -5.74
C SER A 19 12.55 -21.13 -5.12
N VAL A 20 12.25 -19.94 -4.60
CA VAL A 20 13.17 -19.09 -3.81
C VAL A 20 12.54 -18.69 -2.48
N GLY A 21 11.51 -19.40 -2.04
CA GLY A 21 10.79 -19.16 -0.79
C GLY A 21 10.29 -20.46 -0.17
N ALA A 22 9.23 -20.36 0.63
CA ALA A 22 8.57 -21.52 1.22
C ALA A 22 7.90 -22.41 0.15
N ALA A 23 7.85 -23.71 0.40
CA ALA A 23 7.05 -24.64 -0.39
C ALA A 23 5.55 -24.49 -0.05
N GLY A 24 4.68 -24.77 -1.00
CA GLY A 24 3.23 -24.69 -0.81
C GLY A 24 2.49 -24.13 -2.01
N LEU A 25 1.23 -23.78 -1.79
CA LEU A 25 0.33 -23.16 -2.76
C LEU A 25 -0.17 -21.83 -2.18
N SER A 26 0.01 -20.76 -2.94
CA SER A 26 -0.54 -19.44 -2.63
C SER A 26 -1.35 -18.92 -3.82
N VAL A 27 -2.42 -18.18 -3.53
CA VAL A 27 -3.38 -17.71 -4.54
C VAL A 27 -3.69 -16.25 -4.27
N GLY A 28 -3.78 -15.46 -5.34
CA GLY A 28 -4.09 -14.04 -5.25
C GLY A 28 -4.22 -13.37 -6.60
N GLU A 29 -4.50 -12.08 -6.58
CA GLU A 29 -4.45 -11.24 -7.78
C GLU A 29 -2.98 -10.95 -8.13
N VAL A 30 -2.57 -11.25 -9.36
CA VAL A 30 -1.22 -11.03 -9.85
C VAL A 30 -1.09 -9.58 -10.31
N VAL A 31 -0.17 -8.86 -9.67
CA VAL A 31 0.19 -7.47 -10.01
C VAL A 31 1.66 -7.39 -10.37
N PHE A 32 2.06 -6.31 -11.05
CA PHE A 32 3.48 -6.01 -11.28
C PHE A 32 3.84 -4.66 -10.69
N ASN A 33 5.00 -4.54 -10.03
CA ASN A 33 5.55 -3.29 -9.51
C ASN A 33 6.89 -2.95 -10.19
N THR A 34 7.03 -1.69 -10.60
CA THR A 34 8.17 -1.18 -11.38
C THR A 34 9.35 -0.65 -10.55
N ALA A 35 9.24 -0.61 -9.22
CA ALA A 35 10.32 -0.16 -8.36
C ALA A 35 11.57 -1.05 -8.53
N MET A 36 12.73 -0.40 -8.72
CA MET A 36 14.01 -1.10 -8.86
C MET A 36 14.70 -1.38 -7.51
N THR A 37 14.23 -0.75 -6.45
CA THR A 37 14.71 -0.87 -5.07
C THR A 37 13.52 -0.92 -4.12
N GLY A 38 13.74 -1.47 -2.93
CA GLY A 38 12.73 -1.48 -1.88
C GLY A 38 11.78 -2.68 -1.92
N TYR A 39 12.30 -3.84 -2.32
CA TYR A 39 11.47 -5.05 -2.46
C TYR A 39 10.96 -5.57 -1.11
N GLN A 40 11.65 -5.31 0.01
CA GLN A 40 11.22 -5.77 1.32
C GLN A 40 10.05 -4.93 1.85
N GLU A 41 10.15 -3.61 1.69
CA GLU A 41 9.11 -2.63 2.00
C GLU A 41 7.84 -2.95 1.18
N ILE A 42 8.00 -3.35 -0.10
CA ILE A 42 6.89 -3.82 -0.94
C ILE A 42 6.24 -5.09 -0.38
N LEU A 43 7.02 -6.10 0.01
CA LEU A 43 6.46 -7.37 0.48
C LEU A 43 5.72 -7.23 1.83
N THR A 44 6.17 -6.29 2.66
CA THR A 44 5.58 -6.02 3.98
C THR A 44 4.49 -4.95 3.97
N ASP A 45 4.25 -4.25 2.86
CA ASP A 45 3.14 -3.31 2.73
C ASP A 45 1.78 -4.04 2.80
N PRO A 46 0.92 -3.75 3.79
CA PRO A 46 -0.39 -4.38 3.96
C PRO A 46 -1.32 -4.27 2.75
N SER A 47 -1.10 -3.27 1.89
CA SER A 47 -1.89 -3.05 0.69
C SER A 47 -1.76 -4.20 -0.33
N TYR A 48 -0.71 -5.03 -0.24
CA TYR A 48 -0.55 -6.24 -1.07
C TYR A 48 -1.23 -7.50 -0.50
N ALA A 49 -2.04 -7.38 0.55
CA ALA A 49 -2.79 -8.53 1.06
C ALA A 49 -3.59 -9.21 -0.07
N ARG A 50 -3.44 -10.53 -0.17
CA ARG A 50 -4.04 -11.36 -1.25
C ARG A 50 -3.54 -11.05 -2.67
N GLN A 51 -2.37 -10.42 -2.82
CA GLN A 51 -1.75 -10.17 -4.12
C GLN A 51 -0.44 -10.91 -4.29
N LEU A 52 -0.22 -11.46 -5.49
CA LEU A 52 1.05 -12.06 -5.91
C LEU A 52 1.87 -10.97 -6.62
N VAL A 53 2.99 -10.57 -6.03
CA VAL A 53 3.76 -9.41 -6.47
C VAL A 53 4.83 -9.81 -7.47
N THR A 54 4.70 -9.33 -8.71
CA THR A 54 5.72 -9.44 -9.74
C THR A 54 6.62 -8.22 -9.74
N LEU A 55 7.93 -8.39 -9.54
CA LEU A 55 8.86 -7.27 -9.64
C LEU A 55 9.50 -7.22 -11.03
N THR A 56 9.43 -6.05 -11.68
CA THR A 56 9.93 -5.93 -13.06
C THR A 56 11.45 -5.79 -13.15
N TYR A 57 12.09 -5.27 -12.10
CA TYR A 57 13.55 -5.20 -12.05
C TYR A 57 14.12 -6.62 -11.89
N PRO A 58 15.09 -7.04 -12.71
CA PRO A 58 15.39 -8.46 -12.85
C PRO A 58 16.07 -9.09 -11.63
N HIS A 59 16.91 -8.35 -10.90
CA HIS A 59 17.67 -8.86 -9.77
C HIS A 59 17.06 -8.39 -8.44
N ILE A 60 16.36 -9.29 -7.75
CA ILE A 60 15.68 -8.99 -6.48
C ILE A 60 16.36 -9.73 -5.34
N GLY A 61 16.71 -9.01 -4.26
CA GLY A 61 17.48 -9.57 -3.14
C GLY A 61 18.93 -9.08 -3.06
N ASN A 62 19.34 -8.15 -3.92
CA ASN A 62 20.72 -7.62 -3.99
C ASN A 62 21.24 -7.14 -2.63
N THR A 63 20.38 -6.54 -1.81
CA THR A 63 20.74 -5.96 -0.51
C THR A 63 20.38 -6.85 0.67
N GLY A 64 19.87 -8.07 0.41
CA GLY A 64 19.28 -8.95 1.41
C GLY A 64 18.15 -8.26 2.19
N CYS A 65 17.96 -8.61 3.45
CA CYS A 65 16.85 -8.12 4.26
C CYS A 65 17.31 -7.69 5.67
N THR A 66 16.55 -6.78 6.27
CA THR A 66 16.76 -6.24 7.63
C THR A 66 15.44 -5.80 8.24
N ASP A 67 15.20 -6.05 9.53
CA ASP A 67 13.92 -5.70 10.18
C ASP A 67 13.60 -4.19 10.15
N GLN A 68 14.61 -3.34 9.89
CA GLN A 68 14.43 -1.89 9.73
C GLN A 68 13.66 -1.50 8.46
N ASP A 69 13.61 -2.38 7.45
CA ASP A 69 12.93 -2.15 6.17
C ASP A 69 11.52 -2.77 6.14
N ASP A 70 11.05 -3.35 7.25
CA ASP A 70 9.67 -3.81 7.38
C ASP A 70 8.71 -2.61 7.52
N GLU A 71 7.71 -2.54 6.65
CA GLU A 71 6.63 -1.54 6.69
C GLU A 71 5.39 -2.01 7.46
N ALA A 72 5.40 -3.25 7.95
CA ALA A 72 4.41 -3.81 8.86
C ALA A 72 5.02 -4.97 9.67
N ALA A 73 4.30 -5.47 10.68
CA ALA A 73 4.78 -6.58 11.53
C ALA A 73 4.98 -7.91 10.80
N GLN A 74 4.38 -8.08 9.61
CA GLN A 74 4.45 -9.30 8.82
C GLN A 74 4.48 -9.01 7.31
N VAL A 75 4.78 -10.06 6.54
CA VAL A 75 4.62 -10.04 5.08
C VAL A 75 3.16 -10.15 4.73
N TRP A 76 2.68 -9.24 3.90
CA TRP A 76 1.28 -9.20 3.48
C TRP A 76 1.08 -9.66 2.05
N SER A 77 2.08 -9.53 1.19
CA SER A 77 2.04 -10.11 -0.15
C SER A 77 1.78 -11.62 -0.08
N ALA A 78 0.86 -12.13 -0.89
CA ALA A 78 0.56 -13.56 -0.94
C ALA A 78 1.72 -14.37 -1.55
N GLY A 79 2.61 -13.72 -2.31
CA GLY A 79 3.78 -14.37 -2.90
C GLY A 79 4.61 -13.41 -3.73
N LEU A 80 5.81 -13.86 -4.09
CA LEU A 80 6.80 -13.08 -4.83
C LEU A 80 7.14 -13.75 -6.17
N ILE A 81 7.17 -12.97 -7.24
CA ILE A 81 7.47 -13.42 -8.60
C ILE A 81 8.60 -12.56 -9.18
N VAL A 82 9.75 -13.18 -9.46
CA VAL A 82 10.96 -12.46 -9.89
C VAL A 82 11.66 -13.15 -11.06
N ARG A 83 12.51 -12.40 -11.74
CA ARG A 83 13.34 -12.96 -12.82
C ARG A 83 14.53 -13.72 -12.26
N ASP A 84 15.24 -13.14 -11.30
CA ASP A 84 16.47 -13.68 -10.73
C ASP A 84 16.61 -13.27 -9.27
N VAL A 85 17.04 -14.20 -8.43
CA VAL A 85 17.49 -13.91 -7.06
C VAL A 85 19.02 -14.07 -7.03
N PRO A 86 19.77 -13.02 -6.66
CA PRO A 86 21.22 -13.08 -6.61
C PRO A 86 21.72 -14.17 -5.67
N ARG A 87 22.84 -14.80 -6.02
CA ARG A 87 23.49 -15.84 -5.20
C ARG A 87 23.91 -15.36 -3.81
N ARG A 88 24.22 -14.06 -3.68
CA ARG A 88 24.68 -13.46 -2.43
C ARG A 88 24.18 -12.02 -2.31
N PRO A 89 23.56 -11.64 -1.18
CA PRO A 89 23.28 -10.25 -0.88
C PRO A 89 24.58 -9.49 -0.53
N SER A 90 24.66 -8.22 -0.93
CA SER A 90 25.81 -7.35 -0.67
C SER A 90 25.34 -5.95 -0.26
N ASN A 91 25.09 -5.78 1.03
CA ASN A 91 24.82 -4.51 1.66
C ASN A 91 25.25 -4.58 3.13
N TRP A 92 25.71 -3.46 3.70
CA TRP A 92 26.15 -3.42 5.10
C TRP A 92 24.99 -3.59 6.10
N ARG A 93 23.75 -3.27 5.69
CA ARG A 93 22.52 -3.46 6.48
C ARG A 93 21.96 -4.89 6.40
N ASN A 94 22.46 -5.71 5.49
CA ASN A 94 21.96 -7.06 5.30
C ASN A 94 22.13 -7.91 6.57
N GLN A 95 21.04 -8.46 7.08
CA GLN A 95 21.04 -9.41 8.20
C GLN A 95 20.74 -10.83 7.73
N VAL A 96 19.92 -10.99 6.67
CA VAL A 96 19.49 -12.30 6.15
C VAL A 96 19.26 -12.23 4.64
N ALA A 97 19.63 -13.28 3.92
CA ALA A 97 19.39 -13.35 2.48
C ALA A 97 17.89 -13.49 2.17
N LEU A 98 17.46 -12.94 1.03
CA LEU A 98 16.05 -12.93 0.65
C LEU A 98 15.39 -14.32 0.65
N PRO A 99 15.98 -15.40 0.11
CA PRO A 99 15.37 -16.73 0.17
C PRO A 99 15.14 -17.23 1.59
N ASP A 100 16.12 -17.05 2.48
CA ASP A 100 16.02 -17.47 3.87
C ASP A 100 14.94 -16.67 4.60
N TRP A 101 14.86 -15.36 4.35
CA TRP A 101 13.84 -14.47 4.90
C TRP A 101 12.42 -14.88 4.44
N LEU A 102 12.24 -15.21 3.15
CA LEU A 102 10.97 -15.69 2.61
C LEU A 102 10.55 -17.03 3.23
N ILE A 103 11.48 -17.98 3.36
CA ILE A 103 11.22 -19.29 3.99
C ILE A 103 10.83 -19.12 5.45
N GLN A 104 11.57 -18.31 6.22
CA GLN A 104 11.28 -18.04 7.64
C GLN A 104 9.88 -17.44 7.85
N ARG A 105 9.38 -16.69 6.87
CA ARG A 105 8.07 -16.03 6.91
C ARG A 105 6.98 -16.76 6.12
N GLY A 106 7.25 -17.98 5.64
CA GLY A 106 6.26 -18.81 4.96
C GLY A 106 5.80 -18.28 3.59
N VAL A 107 6.60 -17.44 2.94
CA VAL A 107 6.22 -16.78 1.67
C VAL A 107 6.58 -17.67 0.49
N VAL A 108 5.59 -18.04 -0.31
CA VAL A 108 5.82 -18.78 -1.57
C VAL A 108 6.38 -17.82 -2.61
N ALA A 109 7.48 -18.19 -3.27
CA ALA A 109 8.16 -17.35 -4.24
C ALA A 109 8.76 -18.14 -5.41
N ILE A 110 8.70 -17.56 -6.61
CA ILE A 110 9.26 -18.13 -7.85
C ILE A 110 10.28 -17.18 -8.48
N ALA A 111 11.41 -17.74 -8.90
CA ALA A 111 12.41 -17.08 -9.74
C ALA A 111 12.60 -17.82 -11.06
N GLY A 112 13.37 -17.24 -11.98
CA GLY A 112 13.75 -17.88 -13.24
C GLY A 112 12.74 -17.70 -14.38
N ILE A 113 11.65 -16.96 -14.18
CA ILE A 113 10.61 -16.76 -15.19
C ILE A 113 10.80 -15.47 -16.00
N ASP A 114 10.17 -15.39 -17.17
CA ASP A 114 10.10 -14.15 -17.97
C ASP A 114 9.08 -13.16 -17.36
N THR A 115 9.52 -12.39 -16.36
CA THR A 115 8.69 -11.35 -15.72
C THR A 115 8.30 -10.23 -16.69
N ARG A 116 9.05 -10.02 -17.79
CA ARG A 116 8.68 -9.06 -18.84
C ARG A 116 7.47 -9.56 -19.64
N LYS A 117 7.43 -10.84 -20.00
CA LYS A 117 6.24 -11.46 -20.62
C LYS A 117 5.03 -11.35 -19.68
N LEU A 118 5.18 -11.69 -18.40
CA LEU A 118 4.10 -11.57 -17.42
C LEU A 118 3.59 -10.13 -17.30
N THR A 119 4.49 -9.15 -17.16
CA THR A 119 4.14 -7.73 -17.09
C THR A 119 3.35 -7.27 -18.31
N ARG A 120 3.75 -7.71 -19.53
CA ARG A 120 3.02 -7.37 -20.75
C ARG A 120 1.62 -7.97 -20.78
N ILE A 121 1.47 -9.22 -20.34
CA ILE A 121 0.16 -9.89 -20.24
C ILE A 121 -0.75 -9.10 -19.31
N LEU A 122 -0.28 -8.74 -18.11
CA LEU A 122 -1.08 -7.99 -17.13
C LEU A 122 -1.43 -6.58 -17.62
N ARG A 123 -0.51 -5.90 -18.30
CA ARG A 123 -0.79 -4.59 -18.89
C ARG A 123 -1.84 -4.67 -20.01
N GLU A 124 -1.76 -5.68 -20.87
CA GLU A 124 -2.62 -5.82 -22.06
C GLU A 124 -4.01 -6.41 -21.73
N LYS A 125 -4.10 -7.31 -20.75
CA LYS A 125 -5.34 -8.00 -20.37
C LYS A 125 -5.93 -7.54 -19.03
N GLY A 126 -5.23 -6.69 -18.29
CA GLY A 126 -5.54 -6.33 -16.91
C GLY A 126 -4.96 -7.31 -15.88
N SER A 127 -5.07 -6.96 -14.60
CA SER A 127 -4.72 -7.84 -13.49
C SER A 127 -5.51 -9.15 -13.58
N GLN A 128 -4.85 -10.26 -13.31
CA GLN A 128 -5.44 -11.60 -13.37
C GLN A 128 -5.25 -12.31 -12.05
N ASN A 129 -6.19 -13.19 -11.70
CA ASN A 129 -5.96 -14.11 -10.59
C ASN A 129 -4.90 -15.15 -11.00
N GLY A 130 -4.10 -15.57 -10.03
CA GLY A 130 -3.05 -16.54 -10.24
C GLY A 130 -2.84 -17.42 -9.02
N ALA A 131 -2.26 -18.59 -9.28
CA ALA A 131 -1.81 -19.53 -8.27
C ALA A 131 -0.32 -19.77 -8.43
N LEU A 132 0.40 -19.57 -7.32
CA LEU A 132 1.83 -19.78 -7.20
C LEU A 132 2.05 -21.05 -6.37
N MET A 133 2.75 -22.03 -6.93
CA MET A 133 2.98 -23.32 -6.29
C MET A 133 4.47 -23.66 -6.30
N ALA A 134 5.02 -24.13 -5.18
CA ALA A 134 6.42 -24.50 -5.02
C ALA A 134 6.56 -25.86 -4.31
N GLY A 135 7.52 -26.67 -4.74
CA GLY A 135 7.71 -28.04 -4.23
C GLY A 135 6.96 -29.07 -5.08
N GLU A 136 5.87 -29.63 -4.57
CA GLU A 136 5.03 -30.58 -5.33
C GLU A 136 4.10 -29.83 -6.29
N VAL A 137 4.62 -29.45 -7.45
CA VAL A 137 3.91 -28.63 -8.45
C VAL A 137 2.92 -29.46 -9.27
N ASN A 138 1.70 -28.94 -9.46
CA ASN A 138 0.69 -29.50 -10.35
C ASN A 138 -0.07 -28.37 -11.06
N VAL A 139 -0.01 -28.34 -12.40
CA VAL A 139 -0.59 -27.28 -13.22
C VAL A 139 -2.12 -27.24 -13.13
N ASP A 140 -2.79 -28.39 -13.12
CA ASP A 140 -4.25 -28.46 -13.08
C ASP A 140 -4.79 -27.95 -11.73
N THR A 141 -4.16 -28.38 -10.63
CA THR A 141 -4.49 -27.89 -9.28
C THR A 141 -4.28 -26.38 -9.16
N ALA A 142 -3.16 -25.87 -9.69
CA ALA A 142 -2.89 -24.43 -9.67
C ALA A 142 -3.90 -23.64 -10.52
N LEU A 143 -4.26 -24.13 -11.72
CA LEU A 143 -5.26 -23.50 -12.58
C LEU A 143 -6.65 -23.48 -11.91
N GLU A 144 -7.05 -24.58 -11.29
CA GLU A 144 -8.30 -24.67 -10.54
C GLU A 144 -8.32 -23.66 -9.38
N ALA A 145 -7.21 -23.57 -8.63
CA ALA A 145 -7.07 -22.62 -7.53
C ALA A 145 -7.13 -21.15 -8.00
N ALA A 146 -6.43 -20.82 -9.10
CA ALA A 146 -6.44 -19.49 -9.70
C ALA A 146 -7.86 -19.05 -10.11
N ARG A 147 -8.62 -19.96 -10.74
CA ARG A 147 -10.00 -19.69 -11.19
C ARG A 147 -11.03 -19.64 -10.05
N LYS A 148 -10.77 -20.30 -8.92
CA LYS A 148 -11.64 -20.26 -7.74
C LYS A 148 -11.45 -19.01 -6.89
N PHE A 149 -10.36 -18.26 -7.09
CA PHE A 149 -10.15 -17.03 -6.35
C PHE A 149 -11.23 -15.99 -6.73
N PRO A 150 -11.95 -15.39 -5.77
CA PRO A 150 -13.08 -14.52 -6.10
C PRO A 150 -12.68 -13.17 -6.71
N GLY A 151 -11.39 -12.83 -6.67
CA GLY A 151 -10.86 -11.52 -7.07
C GLY A 151 -11.06 -10.45 -5.99
N LEU A 152 -10.28 -9.36 -6.05
CA LEU A 152 -10.29 -8.33 -5.00
C LEU A 152 -11.53 -7.42 -5.00
N LYS A 153 -12.30 -7.41 -6.08
CA LYS A 153 -13.47 -6.53 -6.22
C LYS A 153 -14.54 -6.94 -5.21
N GLY A 154 -15.02 -6.00 -4.40
CA GLY A 154 -15.97 -6.25 -3.33
C GLY A 154 -15.39 -6.95 -2.09
N MET A 155 -14.06 -7.15 -2.00
CA MET A 155 -13.42 -7.67 -0.78
C MET A 155 -12.99 -6.51 0.13
N ASP A 156 -13.62 -6.43 1.30
CA ASP A 156 -13.13 -5.61 2.43
C ASP A 156 -11.97 -6.35 3.11
N LEU A 157 -10.75 -6.02 2.67
CA LEU A 157 -9.51 -6.52 3.25
C LEU A 157 -8.96 -5.59 4.34
N ALA A 158 -9.44 -4.35 4.44
CA ALA A 158 -9.03 -3.41 5.47
C ALA A 158 -9.27 -3.97 6.89
N LYS A 159 -10.44 -4.57 7.14
CA LYS A 159 -10.71 -5.24 8.43
C LYS A 159 -9.85 -6.47 8.71
N VAL A 160 -9.26 -7.07 7.67
CA VAL A 160 -8.46 -8.30 7.79
C VAL A 160 -7.05 -7.95 8.22
N VAL A 161 -6.54 -6.78 7.81
CA VAL A 161 -5.17 -6.35 8.07
C VAL A 161 -5.02 -5.34 9.20
N SER A 162 -6.13 -4.75 9.64
CA SER A 162 -6.21 -3.85 10.79
C SER A 162 -5.68 -4.50 12.07
N THR A 163 -5.10 -3.69 12.95
CA THR A 163 -4.89 -4.03 14.35
C THR A 163 -6.19 -4.45 15.05
N ASP A 164 -6.07 -5.37 16.00
CA ASP A 164 -7.17 -5.81 16.87
C ASP A 164 -7.46 -4.81 18.00
N THR A 165 -6.43 -4.12 18.48
CA THR A 165 -6.52 -3.19 19.62
C THR A 165 -5.82 -1.89 19.31
N ALA A 166 -6.35 -0.79 19.87
CA ALA A 166 -5.73 0.51 19.73
C ALA A 166 -4.37 0.58 20.45
N TYR A 167 -3.41 1.31 19.87
CA TYR A 167 -2.07 1.46 20.43
C TYR A 167 -1.47 2.85 20.13
N PRO A 168 -0.59 3.38 20.98
CA PRO A 168 0.10 4.64 20.72
C PRO A 168 1.30 4.44 19.79
N TRP A 169 1.63 5.45 18.99
CA TRP A 169 2.85 5.51 18.19
C TRP A 169 3.55 6.86 18.36
N ARG A 170 4.88 6.82 18.55
CA ARG A 170 5.71 8.01 18.81
C ARG A 170 7.05 8.02 18.09
N ASP A 171 7.47 6.91 17.50
CA ASP A 171 8.77 6.83 16.85
C ASP A 171 8.72 7.47 15.46
N GLY A 172 9.63 8.40 15.18
CA GLY A 172 9.79 9.04 13.87
C GLY A 172 10.53 8.15 12.86
N GLN A 173 11.01 8.75 11.77
CA GLN A 173 11.79 7.99 10.78
C GLN A 173 13.13 7.53 11.36
N LEU A 174 13.67 6.41 10.83
CA LEU A 174 15.01 5.96 11.20
C LEU A 174 16.04 6.90 10.58
N ASP A 175 16.84 7.53 11.44
CA ASP A 175 18.08 8.19 11.03
C ASP A 175 19.20 7.16 10.97
N LEU A 176 19.74 6.93 9.76
CA LEU A 176 20.78 5.93 9.52
C LEU A 176 22.15 6.37 10.07
N ASP A 177 22.40 7.68 10.22
CA ASP A 177 23.68 8.17 10.73
C ASP A 177 23.80 7.92 12.23
N SER A 178 22.72 8.17 12.99
CA SER A 178 22.65 7.89 14.42
C SER A 178 22.16 6.47 14.75
N ASN A 179 21.61 5.75 13.78
CA ASN A 179 20.92 4.47 13.94
C ASN A 179 19.84 4.52 15.05
N ALA A 180 19.11 5.63 15.09
CA ALA A 180 18.04 5.88 16.05
C ALA A 180 16.80 6.44 15.35
N PHE A 181 15.62 6.18 15.93
CA PHE A 181 14.39 6.80 15.46
C PHE A 181 14.34 8.27 15.88
N VAL A 182 13.97 9.14 14.96
CA VAL A 182 13.77 10.57 15.23
C VAL A 182 12.66 10.73 16.26
N THR A 183 12.86 11.61 17.25
CA THR A 183 11.84 11.98 18.22
C THR A 183 11.50 13.46 18.05
N ALA A 184 10.23 13.79 18.24
CA ALA A 184 9.74 15.16 18.17
C ALA A 184 8.83 15.45 19.36
N GLU A 185 8.84 16.71 19.82
CA GLU A 185 7.96 17.15 20.90
C GLU A 185 6.48 17.04 20.46
N PRO A 186 5.60 16.41 21.27
CA PRO A 186 4.22 16.21 20.91
C PRO A 186 3.47 17.56 20.91
N ARG A 187 2.87 17.88 19.77
CA ARG A 187 2.11 19.11 19.50
C ARG A 187 0.66 18.82 19.13
N PHE A 188 0.42 17.70 18.44
CA PHE A 188 -0.90 17.35 17.93
C PHE A 188 -1.35 15.97 18.39
N LYS A 189 -2.62 15.83 18.79
CA LYS A 189 -3.25 14.52 19.00
C LYS A 189 -3.86 14.06 17.70
N VAL A 190 -3.37 12.95 17.16
CA VAL A 190 -3.89 12.37 15.92
C VAL A 190 -4.45 11.00 16.20
N VAL A 191 -5.68 10.75 15.77
CA VAL A 191 -6.22 9.38 15.71
C VAL A 191 -6.05 8.86 14.29
N ALA A 192 -5.33 7.75 14.12
CA ALA A 192 -5.11 7.13 12.82
C ALA A 192 -5.95 5.85 12.74
N TYR A 193 -6.89 5.80 11.79
CA TYR A 193 -7.57 4.55 11.45
C TYR A 193 -6.59 3.63 10.73
N ASP A 194 -6.43 2.42 11.27
CA ASP A 194 -5.62 1.36 10.69
C ASP A 194 -6.46 0.52 9.74
N TYR A 195 -6.34 0.81 8.45
CA TYR A 195 -6.87 0.00 7.37
C TYR A 195 -5.81 -0.93 6.76
N GLY A 196 -4.67 -1.12 7.43
CA GLY A 196 -3.44 -1.68 6.87
C GLY A 196 -2.31 -0.65 6.82
N VAL A 197 -2.12 0.09 7.90
CA VAL A 197 -1.20 1.23 7.95
C VAL A 197 0.25 0.78 7.79
N LYS A 198 0.96 1.46 6.89
CA LYS A 198 2.41 1.34 6.80
C LYS A 198 3.10 2.09 7.92
N LEU A 199 4.12 1.48 8.52
CA LEU A 199 4.88 2.08 9.61
C LEU A 199 5.46 3.44 9.24
N ASN A 200 5.92 3.64 8.00
CA ASN A 200 6.53 4.93 7.64
C ASN A 200 5.53 6.10 7.61
N ILE A 201 4.22 5.85 7.46
CA ILE A 201 3.19 6.87 7.65
C ILE A 201 3.20 7.35 9.11
N LEU A 202 3.17 6.40 10.05
CA LEU A 202 3.16 6.69 11.48
C LEU A 202 4.44 7.43 11.89
N ARG A 203 5.59 6.99 11.36
CA ARG A 203 6.89 7.65 11.53
C ARG A 203 6.87 9.10 11.07
N MET A 204 6.35 9.36 9.87
CA MET A 204 6.32 10.72 9.32
C MET A 204 5.31 11.66 10.01
N LEU A 205 4.22 11.12 10.58
CA LEU A 205 3.32 11.86 11.45
C LEU A 205 4.02 12.21 12.78
N ALA A 206 4.63 11.22 13.43
CA ALA A 206 5.32 11.39 14.71
C ALA A 206 6.44 12.42 14.65
N GLU A 207 7.27 12.36 13.59
CA GLU A 207 8.35 13.33 13.35
C GLU A 207 7.86 14.78 13.20
N ARG A 208 6.59 14.97 12.83
CA ARG A 208 5.94 16.29 12.74
C ARG A 208 5.24 16.71 14.04
N GLY A 209 5.54 16.04 15.14
CA GLY A 209 4.98 16.31 16.47
C GLY A 209 3.57 15.77 16.65
N CYS A 210 3.14 14.75 15.90
CA CYS A 210 1.87 14.09 16.14
C CYS A 210 2.06 12.97 17.18
N GLU A 211 1.36 13.07 18.30
CA GLU A 211 1.10 11.93 19.18
C GLU A 211 -0.04 11.10 18.56
N VAL A 212 0.33 9.97 17.95
CA VAL A 212 -0.60 9.16 17.17
C VAL A 212 -1.21 8.06 18.06
N THR A 213 -2.54 7.96 18.07
CA THR A 213 -3.26 6.79 18.56
C THR A 213 -3.79 6.04 17.35
N VAL A 214 -3.25 4.85 17.09
CA VAL A 214 -3.71 3.97 16.03
C VAL A 214 -4.91 3.19 16.54
N VAL A 215 -5.99 3.16 15.77
CA VAL A 215 -7.25 2.50 16.14
C VAL A 215 -7.66 1.49 15.07
N PRO A 216 -8.32 0.36 15.44
CA PRO A 216 -8.84 -0.60 14.47
C PRO A 216 -9.72 0.05 13.38
N ALA A 217 -9.72 -0.53 12.18
CA ALA A 217 -10.54 -0.12 11.04
C ALA A 217 -12.01 0.16 11.40
N GLN A 218 -12.57 -0.67 12.29
CA GLN A 218 -13.99 -0.65 12.66
C GLN A 218 -14.30 0.20 13.90
N THR A 219 -13.34 0.99 14.39
CA THR A 219 -13.51 1.83 15.59
C THR A 219 -14.67 2.81 15.39
N PRO A 220 -15.69 2.81 16.27
CA PRO A 220 -16.79 3.75 16.19
C PRO A 220 -16.29 5.20 16.25
N VAL A 221 -16.83 6.05 15.39
CA VAL A 221 -16.46 7.47 15.35
C VAL A 221 -16.73 8.20 16.68
N ALA A 222 -17.75 7.77 17.43
CA ALA A 222 -18.02 8.30 18.77
C ALA A 222 -16.83 8.10 19.73
N ASP A 223 -16.18 6.94 19.68
CA ASP A 223 -15.00 6.63 20.50
C ASP A 223 -13.80 7.46 20.05
N VAL A 224 -13.62 7.63 18.74
CA VAL A 224 -12.58 8.51 18.17
C VAL A 224 -12.79 9.96 18.62
N LEU A 225 -14.01 10.47 18.56
CA LEU A 225 -14.33 11.84 18.99
C LEU A 225 -14.13 12.02 20.51
N ALA A 226 -14.39 11.00 21.32
CA ALA A 226 -14.14 11.03 22.76
C ALA A 226 -12.65 11.20 23.11
N MET A 227 -11.73 10.86 22.19
CA MET A 227 -10.29 11.10 22.36
C MET A 227 -9.90 12.57 22.15
N ASN A 228 -10.83 13.43 21.70
CA ASN A 228 -10.61 14.84 21.37
C ASN A 228 -9.38 15.06 20.46
N PRO A 229 -9.32 14.43 19.27
CA PRO A 229 -8.20 14.58 18.35
C PRO A 229 -8.14 16.00 17.76
N HIS A 230 -6.92 16.50 17.54
CA HIS A 230 -6.71 17.69 16.71
C HIS A 230 -6.90 17.37 15.22
N GLY A 231 -6.70 16.12 14.82
CA GLY A 231 -6.97 15.64 13.47
C GLY A 231 -7.12 14.12 13.40
N VAL A 232 -7.79 13.65 12.35
CA VAL A 232 -7.95 12.23 12.06
C VAL A 232 -7.23 11.87 10.78
N PHE A 233 -6.48 10.79 10.83
CA PHE A 233 -5.74 10.26 9.68
C PHE A 233 -6.37 8.94 9.21
N LEU A 234 -6.48 8.77 7.89
CA LEU A 234 -7.05 7.60 7.23
C LEU A 234 -5.92 6.90 6.46
N SER A 235 -5.48 5.73 6.92
CA SER A 235 -4.32 5.05 6.33
C SER A 235 -4.55 4.48 4.94
N ASN A 236 -3.46 4.01 4.33
CA ASN A 236 -3.51 3.07 3.24
C ASN A 236 -4.11 1.73 3.69
N GLY A 237 -4.38 0.84 2.72
CA GLY A 237 -4.90 -0.48 2.98
C GLY A 237 -5.20 -1.27 1.70
N PRO A 238 -5.44 -2.58 1.82
CA PRO A 238 -5.76 -3.46 0.70
C PRO A 238 -7.24 -3.48 0.36
N GLY A 239 -7.54 -4.02 -0.83
CA GLY A 239 -8.90 -4.39 -1.23
C GLY A 239 -9.73 -3.25 -1.82
N ASP A 240 -11.02 -3.49 -1.90
CA ASP A 240 -12.00 -2.54 -2.46
C ASP A 240 -12.47 -1.59 -1.35
N PRO A 241 -12.46 -0.25 -1.55
CA PRO A 241 -12.96 0.71 -0.57
C PRO A 241 -14.49 0.70 -0.42
N ALA A 242 -15.24 0.32 -1.46
CA ALA A 242 -16.71 0.39 -1.47
C ALA A 242 -17.41 -0.44 -0.37
N PRO A 243 -16.96 -1.67 -0.02
CA PRO A 243 -17.57 -2.45 1.06
C PRO A 243 -17.23 -1.96 2.48
N CYS A 244 -16.35 -0.96 2.66
CA CYS A 244 -15.97 -0.44 3.98
C CYS A 244 -17.01 0.55 4.53
N ASP A 245 -18.25 0.12 4.67
CA ASP A 245 -19.40 0.94 5.09
C ASP A 245 -19.20 1.63 6.45
N TYR A 246 -18.60 0.93 7.40
CA TYR A 246 -18.22 1.45 8.72
C TYR A 246 -17.30 2.67 8.62
N ALA A 247 -16.27 2.60 7.76
CA ALA A 247 -15.31 3.67 7.58
C ALA A 247 -15.96 4.86 6.87
N ILE A 248 -16.75 4.61 5.83
CA ILE A 248 -17.47 5.65 5.09
C ILE A 248 -18.43 6.40 6.02
N ALA A 249 -19.16 5.69 6.89
CA ALA A 249 -20.06 6.29 7.87
C ALA A 249 -19.31 7.14 8.91
N ALA A 250 -18.21 6.63 9.46
CA ALA A 250 -17.36 7.35 10.39
C ALA A 250 -16.80 8.65 9.77
N ILE A 251 -16.27 8.57 8.55
CA ILE A 251 -15.69 9.73 7.85
C ILE A 251 -16.75 10.78 7.57
N LYS A 252 -17.98 10.40 7.18
CA LYS A 252 -19.08 11.37 7.01
C LYS A 252 -19.34 12.19 8.27
N GLU A 253 -19.28 11.58 9.45
CA GLU A 253 -19.44 12.30 10.71
C GLU A 253 -18.24 13.23 11.01
N LEU A 254 -17.01 12.77 10.75
CA LEU A 254 -15.81 13.61 10.89
C LEU A 254 -15.87 14.86 10.00
N LEU A 255 -16.33 14.69 8.76
CA LEU A 255 -16.52 15.78 7.80
C LEU A 255 -17.61 16.76 8.27
N ALA A 256 -18.75 16.26 8.73
CA ALA A 256 -19.84 17.09 9.25
C ALA A 256 -19.40 17.94 10.47
N ARG A 257 -18.52 17.38 11.32
CA ARG A 257 -17.93 18.07 12.48
C ARG A 257 -16.72 18.93 12.14
N LYS A 258 -16.28 18.93 10.87
CA LYS A 258 -15.12 19.68 10.37
C LYS A 258 -13.83 19.37 11.14
N ILE A 259 -13.63 18.11 11.53
CA ILE A 259 -12.35 17.67 12.10
C ILE A 259 -11.30 17.63 10.98
N PRO A 260 -10.11 18.23 11.15
CA PRO A 260 -9.01 18.10 10.19
C PRO A 260 -8.78 16.64 9.81
N THR A 261 -8.93 16.32 8.53
CA THR A 261 -8.88 14.93 8.05
C THR A 261 -7.91 14.77 6.88
N PHE A 262 -7.01 13.79 6.97
CA PHE A 262 -6.07 13.47 5.90
C PHE A 262 -6.11 11.98 5.55
N GLY A 263 -6.34 11.66 4.27
CA GLY A 263 -6.34 10.28 3.78
C GLY A 263 -5.23 9.96 2.78
N ILE A 264 -4.66 8.76 2.86
CA ILE A 264 -3.64 8.24 1.94
C ILE A 264 -4.14 6.94 1.29
N CYS A 265 -3.97 6.79 -0.03
CA CYS A 265 -4.31 5.59 -0.80
C CYS A 265 -5.76 5.11 -0.55
N LEU A 266 -5.98 4.05 0.24
CA LEU A 266 -7.33 3.62 0.63
C LEU A 266 -8.09 4.72 1.38
N GLY A 267 -7.43 5.43 2.30
CA GLY A 267 -8.00 6.59 2.99
C GLY A 267 -8.40 7.73 2.05
N HIS A 268 -7.72 7.88 0.89
CA HIS A 268 -8.13 8.82 -0.14
C HIS A 268 -9.47 8.42 -0.79
N GLN A 269 -9.61 7.14 -1.12
CA GLN A 269 -10.81 6.59 -1.73
C GLN A 269 -11.99 6.63 -0.75
N LEU A 270 -11.77 6.26 0.51
CA LEU A 270 -12.79 6.33 1.56
C LEU A 270 -13.25 7.77 1.81
N LEU A 271 -12.35 8.74 1.80
CA LEU A 271 -12.71 10.16 1.89
C LEU A 271 -13.59 10.59 0.71
N ALA A 272 -13.24 10.18 -0.51
CA ALA A 272 -14.01 10.50 -1.71
C ALA A 272 -15.42 9.87 -1.66
N LEU A 273 -15.54 8.60 -1.28
CA LEU A 273 -16.81 7.90 -1.09
C LEU A 273 -17.66 8.55 0.00
N ALA A 274 -17.05 8.95 1.11
CA ALA A 274 -17.73 9.67 2.20
C ALA A 274 -18.26 11.03 1.74
N ALA A 275 -17.52 11.72 0.87
CA ALA A 275 -17.97 12.97 0.26
C ALA A 275 -19.07 12.78 -0.80
N GLY A 276 -19.26 11.56 -1.33
CA GLY A 276 -20.32 11.21 -2.28
C GLY A 276 -19.86 10.88 -3.70
N ALA A 277 -18.55 10.73 -3.92
CA ALA A 277 -17.99 10.27 -5.19
C ALA A 277 -18.12 8.75 -5.35
N GLN A 278 -17.70 8.22 -6.51
CA GLN A 278 -17.59 6.80 -6.80
C GLN A 278 -16.13 6.38 -7.01
N THR A 279 -15.87 5.08 -6.83
CA THR A 279 -14.58 4.46 -7.13
C THR A 279 -14.72 3.43 -8.25
N LEU A 280 -13.64 3.22 -8.99
CA LEU A 280 -13.55 2.25 -10.07
C LEU A 280 -12.34 1.35 -9.90
N LYS A 281 -12.45 0.09 -10.34
CA LYS A 281 -11.30 -0.82 -10.43
C LYS A 281 -10.54 -0.51 -11.71
N MET A 282 -9.24 -0.31 -11.59
CA MET A 282 -8.35 -0.04 -12.72
C MET A 282 -8.01 -1.32 -13.47
N GLY A 283 -7.57 -1.20 -14.72
CA GLY A 283 -7.15 -2.36 -15.52
C GLY A 283 -5.99 -3.13 -14.87
N HIS A 284 -4.87 -2.45 -14.59
CA HIS A 284 -3.69 -3.03 -13.92
C HIS A 284 -3.21 -2.22 -12.70
N GLY A 285 -3.89 -1.12 -12.36
CA GLY A 285 -3.51 -0.24 -11.26
C GLY A 285 -2.17 0.47 -11.44
N HIS A 286 -1.74 1.19 -10.40
CA HIS A 286 -0.42 1.81 -10.32
C HIS A 286 0.40 1.19 -9.21
N HIS A 287 1.54 0.63 -9.58
CA HIS A 287 2.46 -0.05 -8.69
C HIS A 287 3.89 0.29 -9.12
N GLY A 288 4.54 1.19 -8.39
CA GLY A 288 5.85 1.69 -8.81
C GLY A 288 6.31 2.91 -8.03
N ALA A 289 7.58 3.27 -8.23
CA ALA A 289 8.24 4.38 -7.55
C ALA A 289 8.73 5.49 -8.51
N ASN A 290 8.11 5.58 -9.69
CA ASN A 290 8.49 6.50 -10.76
C ASN A 290 7.30 7.27 -11.35
N HIS A 291 6.18 7.32 -10.64
CA HIS A 291 4.92 7.79 -11.20
C HIS A 291 4.81 9.32 -11.11
N PRO A 292 4.72 10.05 -12.24
CA PRO A 292 4.64 11.49 -12.24
C PRO A 292 3.22 11.96 -11.89
N VAL A 293 3.12 12.82 -10.89
CA VAL A 293 1.88 13.45 -10.45
C VAL A 293 2.05 14.97 -10.48
N GLN A 294 1.11 15.66 -11.12
CA GLN A 294 1.08 17.12 -11.14
C GLN A 294 0.18 17.63 -10.01
N ASP A 295 0.68 18.57 -9.23
CA ASP A 295 -0.12 19.47 -8.40
C ASP A 295 -0.76 20.52 -9.32
N LEU A 296 -2.10 20.56 -9.34
CA LEU A 296 -2.85 21.45 -10.23
C LEU A 296 -2.85 22.90 -9.76
N ASP A 297 -2.60 23.17 -8.47
CA ASP A 297 -2.58 24.54 -7.94
C ASP A 297 -1.28 25.25 -8.34
N SER A 298 -0.14 24.56 -8.24
CA SER A 298 1.18 25.12 -8.54
C SER A 298 1.70 24.80 -9.94
N GLY A 299 1.12 23.80 -10.61
CA GLY A 299 1.64 23.22 -11.85
C GLY A 299 2.89 22.34 -11.67
N ARG A 300 3.40 22.20 -10.43
CA ARG A 300 4.61 21.43 -10.12
C ARG A 300 4.37 19.93 -10.33
N VAL A 301 5.37 19.26 -10.90
CA VAL A 301 5.40 17.80 -11.04
C VAL A 301 6.25 17.19 -9.94
N MET A 302 5.76 16.08 -9.38
CA MET A 302 6.43 15.29 -8.34
C MET A 302 6.49 13.84 -8.80
N ILE A 303 7.60 13.15 -8.52
CA ILE A 303 7.68 11.71 -8.73
C ILE A 303 7.20 11.03 -7.45
N THR A 304 6.35 10.01 -7.59
CA THR A 304 5.62 9.43 -6.46
C THR A 304 5.74 7.91 -6.42
N SER A 305 5.59 7.37 -5.21
CA SER A 305 5.34 5.96 -4.99
C SER A 305 3.84 5.69 -5.07
N GLN A 306 3.47 4.63 -5.77
CA GLN A 306 2.09 4.23 -6.05
C GLN A 306 1.90 2.76 -5.76
N ASN A 307 0.80 2.42 -5.10
CA ASN A 307 0.33 1.06 -4.87
C ASN A 307 -1.20 1.05 -4.75
N HIS A 308 -1.91 1.08 -5.87
CA HIS A 308 -3.37 1.04 -5.87
C HIS A 308 -3.97 0.40 -7.14
N GLY A 309 -4.93 -0.49 -6.94
CA GLY A 309 -5.74 -1.11 -8.02
C GLY A 309 -7.09 -0.45 -8.27
N PHE A 310 -7.48 0.51 -7.41
CA PHE A 310 -8.71 1.27 -7.51
C PHE A 310 -8.39 2.77 -7.63
N ALA A 311 -9.30 3.54 -8.20
CA ALA A 311 -9.19 5.00 -8.32
C ALA A 311 -10.53 5.68 -8.07
N VAL A 312 -10.49 6.95 -7.67
CA VAL A 312 -11.68 7.80 -7.58
C VAL A 312 -12.08 8.25 -8.99
N ASP A 313 -13.36 8.14 -9.32
CA ASP A 313 -13.91 8.65 -10.57
C ASP A 313 -14.12 10.17 -10.47
N GLU A 314 -13.22 10.92 -11.11
CA GLU A 314 -13.25 12.38 -11.15
C GLU A 314 -14.58 12.94 -11.67
N ALA A 315 -15.25 12.24 -12.60
CA ALA A 315 -16.51 12.68 -13.18
C ALA A 315 -17.69 12.63 -12.19
N THR A 316 -17.53 11.89 -11.09
CA THR A 316 -18.55 11.73 -10.05
C THR A 316 -18.32 12.61 -8.83
N LEU A 317 -17.25 13.43 -8.83
CA LEU A 317 -16.94 14.30 -7.71
C LEU A 317 -18.07 15.32 -7.49
N PRO A 318 -18.58 15.46 -6.25
CA PRO A 318 -19.57 16.47 -5.92
C PRO A 318 -18.94 17.87 -5.93
N ALA A 319 -19.77 18.90 -6.04
CA ALA A 319 -19.32 20.30 -6.19
C ALA A 319 -18.45 20.82 -5.04
N ASN A 320 -18.56 20.23 -3.84
CA ASN A 320 -17.75 20.61 -2.69
C ASN A 320 -16.37 19.94 -2.66
N VAL A 321 -16.04 19.05 -3.59
CA VAL A 321 -14.75 18.36 -3.68
C VAL A 321 -13.98 18.87 -4.91
N ARG A 322 -12.82 19.49 -4.66
CA ARG A 322 -11.91 19.94 -5.72
C ARG A 322 -10.81 18.91 -5.97
N VAL A 323 -10.43 18.74 -7.23
CA VAL A 323 -9.23 17.99 -7.61
C VAL A 323 -8.00 18.82 -7.28
N THR A 324 -6.98 18.18 -6.71
CA THR A 324 -5.70 18.83 -6.36
C THR A 324 -4.53 18.25 -7.15
N HIS A 325 -4.61 16.97 -7.50
CA HIS A 325 -3.51 16.26 -8.15
C HIS A 325 -4.01 15.34 -9.25
N ARG A 326 -3.23 15.22 -10.33
CA ARG A 326 -3.53 14.31 -11.45
C ARG A 326 -2.30 13.54 -11.89
N SER A 327 -2.48 12.28 -12.25
CA SER A 327 -1.42 11.49 -12.88
C SER A 327 -1.09 12.06 -14.26
N LEU A 328 0.20 12.16 -14.58
CA LEU A 328 0.66 12.48 -15.93
C LEU A 328 0.89 11.25 -16.81
N PHE A 329 0.70 10.03 -16.27
CA PHE A 329 0.72 8.81 -17.09
C PHE A 329 -0.62 8.55 -17.77
N ASP A 330 -1.74 8.76 -17.07
CA ASP A 330 -3.06 8.37 -17.57
C ASP A 330 -4.18 9.38 -17.29
N GLY A 331 -3.88 10.49 -16.59
CA GLY A 331 -4.88 11.50 -16.25
C GLY A 331 -5.79 11.15 -15.08
N SER A 332 -5.58 10.02 -14.40
CA SER A 332 -6.37 9.60 -13.24
C SER A 332 -6.23 10.58 -12.06
N ASN A 333 -7.28 10.62 -11.22
CA ASN A 333 -7.29 11.42 -10.00
C ASN A 333 -6.18 10.93 -9.05
N GLN A 334 -5.42 11.88 -8.49
CA GLN A 334 -4.36 11.59 -7.54
C GLN A 334 -4.52 12.32 -6.21
N GLY A 335 -5.49 13.22 -6.10
CA GLY A 335 -5.72 13.94 -4.86
C GLY A 335 -6.92 14.84 -4.93
N ILE A 336 -7.57 15.01 -3.79
CA ILE A 336 -8.78 15.82 -3.62
C ILE A 336 -8.69 16.66 -2.34
N ALA A 337 -9.45 17.74 -2.31
CA ALA A 337 -9.68 18.51 -1.10
C ALA A 337 -11.14 18.98 -1.03
N LEU A 338 -11.73 18.93 0.15
CA LEU A 338 -13.04 19.49 0.39
C LEU A 338 -12.93 21.02 0.52
N THR A 339 -13.97 21.71 0.05
CA THR A 339 -14.08 23.17 0.07
C THR A 339 -14.84 23.68 1.29
N ASP A 340 -15.60 22.81 1.94
CA ASP A 340 -16.50 23.10 3.06
C ASP A 340 -16.06 22.46 4.41
N ALA A 341 -15.04 21.60 4.38
CA ALA A 341 -14.43 20.96 5.55
C ALA A 341 -12.89 20.92 5.40
N PRO A 342 -12.12 20.92 6.52
CA PRO A 342 -10.66 20.86 6.50
C PRO A 342 -10.16 19.43 6.20
N ALA A 343 -10.58 18.87 5.07
CA ALA A 343 -10.29 17.50 4.68
C ALA A 343 -9.65 17.44 3.29
N PHE A 344 -8.59 16.64 3.15
CA PHE A 344 -7.94 16.39 1.88
C PHE A 344 -7.33 15.00 1.85
N SER A 345 -6.96 14.51 0.67
CA SER A 345 -6.33 13.21 0.55
C SER A 345 -5.52 13.07 -0.73
N PHE A 346 -4.66 12.05 -0.76
CA PHE A 346 -3.77 11.75 -1.87
C PHE A 346 -3.76 10.25 -2.18
N GLN A 347 -3.85 9.89 -3.47
CA GLN A 347 -3.99 8.50 -3.93
C GLN A 347 -2.68 7.71 -3.87
N GLY A 348 -1.55 8.37 -4.13
CA GLY A 348 -0.22 7.75 -3.96
C GLY A 348 0.22 7.71 -2.51
N HIS A 349 1.51 7.48 -2.29
CA HIS A 349 2.11 7.29 -0.97
C HIS A 349 3.11 8.43 -0.67
N PRO A 350 2.68 9.50 0.03
CA PRO A 350 3.53 10.60 0.48
C PRO A 350 4.66 10.14 1.41
N GLU A 351 4.47 9.01 2.08
CA GLU A 351 5.47 8.36 2.91
C GLU A 351 6.49 7.54 2.12
N ALA A 352 6.25 7.28 0.84
CA ALA A 352 7.07 6.40 0.02
C ALA A 352 7.29 5.04 0.71
N SER A 353 8.54 4.69 1.07
CA SER A 353 8.91 3.40 1.69
C SER A 353 8.30 2.19 0.95
N PRO A 354 8.78 1.93 -0.29
CA PRO A 354 9.91 2.58 -0.95
C PRO A 354 9.50 3.71 -1.89
N GLY A 355 10.49 4.48 -2.36
CA GLY A 355 10.32 5.45 -3.44
C GLY A 355 10.74 6.90 -3.10
N PRO A 356 10.43 7.85 -3.99
CA PRO A 356 10.82 9.25 -3.87
C PRO A 356 10.06 9.99 -2.77
N ARG A 357 10.68 11.02 -2.20
CA ARG A 357 10.12 11.82 -1.08
C ARG A 357 9.45 13.13 -1.54
N ASP A 358 9.22 13.30 -2.84
CA ASP A 358 8.78 14.57 -3.44
C ASP A 358 7.44 15.09 -2.88
N VAL A 359 6.57 14.18 -2.45
CA VAL A 359 5.21 14.45 -1.94
C VAL A 359 5.11 14.46 -0.41
N ALA A 360 6.23 14.30 0.32
CA ALA A 360 6.28 14.40 1.78
C ALA A 360 5.63 15.68 2.36
N PRO A 361 5.66 16.86 1.70
CA PRO A 361 5.02 18.07 2.21
C PRO A 361 3.49 17.98 2.43
N LEU A 362 2.82 16.94 1.94
CA LEU A 362 1.41 16.71 2.25
C LEU A 362 1.17 16.46 3.75
N PHE A 363 2.14 15.89 4.47
CA PHE A 363 2.05 15.78 5.92
C PHE A 363 2.18 17.15 6.62
N ASP A 364 2.96 18.08 6.06
CA ASP A 364 3.08 19.46 6.59
C ASP A 364 1.77 20.23 6.39
N ARG A 365 1.08 19.99 5.27
CA ARG A 365 -0.28 20.53 5.05
C ARG A 365 -1.25 20.03 6.12
N PHE A 366 -1.17 18.76 6.52
CA PHE A 366 -2.06 18.21 7.55
C PHE A 366 -1.82 18.85 8.92
N THR A 367 -0.56 19.02 9.33
CA THR A 367 -0.26 19.70 10.60
C THR A 367 -0.62 21.18 10.57
N ALA A 368 -0.49 21.85 9.43
CA ALA A 368 -0.95 23.22 9.25
C ALA A 368 -2.48 23.36 9.40
N LEU A 369 -3.27 22.38 8.90
CA LEU A 369 -4.72 22.35 9.12
C LEU A 369 -5.08 22.19 10.60
N MET A 370 -4.37 21.32 11.32
CA MET A 370 -4.58 21.14 12.77
C MET A 370 -4.21 22.41 13.55
N ALA A 371 -3.10 23.07 13.18
CA ALA A 371 -2.68 24.31 13.82
C ALA A 371 -3.65 25.49 13.59
N ALA A 372 -4.35 25.53 12.45
CA ALA A 372 -5.34 26.56 12.17
C ALA A 372 -6.70 26.29 12.85
N ALA A 373 -6.95 25.05 13.29
CA ALA A 373 -8.17 24.64 13.98
C ALA A 373 -8.06 24.67 15.51
N ALA A 374 -6.83 24.69 16.04
CA ALA A 374 -6.50 24.87 17.47
C ALA A 374 -6.62 26.34 17.87
#